data_AF-A0A821CEV7-F1
#
_entry.id   AF-A0A821CEV7-F1
#
_cell.length_a   1.000
_cell.length_b   1.000
_cell.length_c   1.000
_cell.angle_alpha   90.00
_cell.angle_beta   90.00
_cell.angle_gamma   90.00
#
_symmetry.space_group_name_H-M   'P 1'
#
loop_
_entity.id
_entity.type
_entity.pdbx_description
1 polymer ?
#
loop_
_entity_poly.entity_id
_entity_poly.type
_entity_poly.pdbx_seq_one_letter_code
_entity_poly.pdbx_strand_id
1 'polypeptide(L)'
;MFRFFSLDNFRSALNYQAQPDDIFILTYPKSGTTWMQVILYTLMNDGKAFDDDMGDYFARTPFLDTVGEKGLKNMHKPYVMKTHIPFNRLSYNQKAKYICV
;
A
#
# COMPACT_ATOMS: atom_id res chain seq x y z
N MET A 1 17.50 16.40 -7.12
CA MET A 1 16.15 16.02 -7.62
C MET A 1 15.73 14.77 -6.86
N PHE A 2 14.72 14.85 -5.98
CA PHE A 2 14.19 13.66 -5.29
C PHE A 2 13.52 12.74 -6.30
N ARG A 3 14.00 11.50 -6.42
CA ARG A 3 13.44 10.52 -7.35
C ARG A 3 12.32 9.77 -6.63
N PHE A 4 11.07 10.09 -6.96
CA PHE A 4 9.89 9.46 -6.37
C PHE A 4 9.86 7.93 -6.59
N PHE A 5 10.42 7.47 -7.72
CA PHE A 5 10.61 6.06 -8.04
C PHE A 5 12.08 5.67 -8.05
N SER A 6 12.47 4.76 -7.16
CA SER A 6 13.78 4.10 -7.21
C SER A 6 13.65 2.71 -7.84
N LEU A 7 14.60 2.36 -8.70
CA LEU A 7 14.66 1.01 -9.28
C LEU A 7 14.87 -0.06 -8.21
N ASP A 8 15.63 0.24 -7.16
CA ASP A 8 15.90 -0.69 -6.07
C ASP A 8 14.66 -0.92 -5.21
N ASN A 9 13.89 0.13 -4.93
CA ASN A 9 12.63 -0.01 -4.19
C ASN A 9 11.59 -0.77 -5.01
N PHE A 10 11.50 -0.50 -6.32
CA PHE A 10 10.59 -1.24 -7.19
C PHE A 10 10.98 -2.72 -7.31
N ARG A 11 12.28 -3.03 -7.41
CA ARG A 11 12.76 -4.42 -7.35
C ARG A 11 12.48 -5.07 -6.00
N SER A 12 12.61 -4.33 -4.90
CA SER A 12 12.25 -4.83 -3.57
C SER A 12 10.74 -5.09 -3.46
N ALA A 13 9.91 -4.21 -4.02
CA ALA A 13 8.45 -4.37 -4.09
C ALA A 13 8.04 -5.63 -4.86
N LEU A 14 8.67 -5.89 -6.01
CA LEU A 14 8.43 -7.11 -6.80
C LEU A 14 8.78 -8.41 -6.06
N ASN A 15 9.73 -8.35 -5.11
CA ASN A 15 10.15 -9.51 -4.33
C ASN A 15 9.47 -9.58 -2.94
N TYR A 16 8.58 -8.62 -2.63
CA TYR A 16 7.90 -8.57 -1.34
C TYR A 16 7.08 -9.83 -1.09
N GLN A 17 7.25 -10.43 0.09
CA GLN A 17 6.52 -11.61 0.51
C GLN A 17 5.28 -11.20 1.31
N ALA A 18 4.09 -11.42 0.74
CA ALA A 18 2.84 -11.07 1.40
C ALA A 18 2.68 -11.84 2.73
N GLN A 19 2.36 -11.10 3.78
CA GLN A 19 2.13 -11.60 5.13
C GLN A 19 0.62 -11.88 5.36
N PRO A 20 0.27 -12.77 6.30
CA PRO A 20 -1.12 -13.15 6.55
C PRO A 20 -2.05 -11.99 6.92
N ASP A 21 -1.53 -10.91 7.49
CA ASP A 21 -2.29 -9.75 7.96
C ASP A 21 -2.29 -8.58 6.97
N ASP A 22 -1.64 -8.74 5.82
CA ASP A 22 -1.57 -7.69 4.82
C ASP A 22 -2.92 -7.43 4.15
N ILE A 23 -3.16 -6.15 3.85
CA ILE A 23 -4.29 -5.70 3.04
C ILE A 23 -3.70 -4.90 1.86
N PHE A 24 -3.99 -5.36 0.65
CA PHE A 24 -3.56 -4.70 -0.58
C PHE A 24 -4.73 -4.04 -1.30
N ILE A 25 -4.54 -2.79 -1.71
CA ILE A 25 -5.28 -2.13 -2.77
C ILE A 25 -4.53 -2.39 -4.07
N LEU A 26 -5.09 -3.26 -4.91
CA LEU A 26 -4.58 -3.62 -6.23
C LEU A 26 -5.35 -2.85 -7.28
N THR A 27 -4.67 -1.97 -8.01
CA THR A 27 -5.35 -1.21 -9.06
C THR A 27 -4.47 -1.05 -10.28
N TYR A 28 -5.09 -0.96 -11.44
CA TYR A 28 -4.42 -0.33 -12.57
C TYR A 28 -4.26 1.18 -12.28
N PRO A 29 -3.19 1.85 -12.74
CA PRO A 29 -3.01 3.27 -12.51
C PRO A 29 -4.26 4.08 -12.91
N LYS A 30 -4.69 4.97 -12.01
CA LYS A 30 -5.83 5.89 -12.17
C LYS A 30 -7.23 5.24 -12.08
N SER A 31 -7.35 3.98 -11.68
CA SER A 31 -8.65 3.30 -11.50
C SER A 31 -9.30 3.49 -10.11
N GLY A 32 -9.03 4.62 -9.42
CA GLY A 32 -9.66 4.89 -8.12
C GLY A 32 -8.86 4.50 -6.88
N THR A 33 -7.54 4.30 -6.98
CA THR A 33 -6.66 3.97 -5.85
C THR A 33 -6.83 4.91 -4.66
N THR A 34 -6.83 6.22 -4.90
CA THR A 34 -6.97 7.23 -3.83
C THR A 34 -8.31 7.12 -3.13
N TRP A 35 -9.39 6.84 -3.88
CA TRP A 35 -10.71 6.70 -3.29
C TRP A 35 -10.77 5.49 -2.36
N MET A 36 -10.23 4.35 -2.78
CA MET A 36 -10.13 3.16 -1.96
C MET A 36 -9.22 3.34 -0.73
N GLN A 37 -8.10 4.06 -0.89
CA GLN A 37 -7.21 4.41 0.23
C GLN A 37 -7.97 5.21 1.30
N VAL A 38 -8.75 6.22 0.91
CA VAL A 38 -9.53 7.03 1.87
C VAL A 38 -10.61 6.21 2.56
N ILE A 39 -11.34 5.37 1.83
CA ILE A 39 -12.36 4.48 2.45
C ILE A 39 -11.73 3.59 3.52
N LEU A 40 -10.61 2.93 3.21
CA LEU A 40 -9.95 2.03 4.16
C LEU A 40 -9.26 2.76 5.30
N TYR A 41 -8.65 3.92 5.04
CA TYR A 41 -8.11 4.80 6.08
C TYR A 41 -9.18 5.14 7.12
N THR A 42 -10.35 5.62 6.67
CA THR A 42 -11.48 5.96 7.53
C THR A 42 -11.99 4.74 8.31
N LEU A 43 -12.11 3.57 7.65
CA LEU A 43 -12.54 2.34 8.32
C LEU A 43 -11.56 1.86 9.40
N MET A 44 -10.25 2.01 9.16
CA MET A 44 -9.21 1.65 10.15
C MET A 44 -9.08 2.66 11.29
N ASN A 45 -9.64 3.86 11.15
CA ASN A 45 -9.54 4.95 12.11
C ASN A 45 -10.89 5.25 12.78
N ASP A 46 -11.71 4.23 13.02
CA ASP A 46 -13.02 4.32 13.69
C ASP A 46 -13.97 5.35 13.06
N GLY A 47 -13.95 5.47 11.73
CA GLY A 47 -14.81 6.40 11.00
C GLY A 47 -14.33 7.85 11.01
N LYS A 48 -13.17 8.14 11.62
CA LYS A 48 -12.59 9.49 11.59
C LYS A 48 -12.12 9.83 10.18
N ALA A 49 -12.52 11.01 9.71
CA ALA A 49 -12.04 11.56 8.46
C ALA A 49 -10.52 11.79 8.51
N PHE A 50 -9.92 11.81 7.32
CA PHE A 50 -8.56 12.28 7.15
C PHE A 50 -8.44 13.74 7.60
N ASP A 51 -7.45 14.03 8.44
CA ASP A 51 -7.23 15.31 9.14
C ASP A 51 -6.06 16.12 8.53
N ASP A 52 -5.81 15.95 7.23
CA ASP A 52 -4.73 16.59 6.46
C ASP A 52 -3.29 16.25 6.90
N ASP A 53 -3.09 15.31 7.84
CA ASP A 53 -1.77 14.75 8.17
C ASP A 53 -1.31 13.77 7.08
N MET A 54 -0.68 14.34 6.05
CA MET A 54 -0.12 13.56 4.93
C MET A 54 0.92 12.54 5.40
N GLY A 55 1.64 12.79 6.50
CA GLY A 55 2.62 11.87 7.04
C GLY A 55 1.96 10.58 7.54
N ASP A 56 0.93 10.71 8.36
CA ASP A 56 0.13 9.57 8.84
C ASP A 56 -0.59 8.87 7.67
N TYR A 57 -1.15 9.62 6.72
CA TYR A 57 -1.79 9.04 5.54
C TYR A 57 -0.85 8.17 4.71
N PHE A 58 0.37 8.64 4.42
CA PHE A 58 1.36 7.84 3.69
C PHE A 58 1.88 6.67 4.54
N ALA A 59 1.94 6.83 5.86
CA ALA A 59 2.34 5.77 6.77
C ALA A 59 1.30 4.63 6.85
N ARG A 60 0.01 4.98 6.79
CA ARG A 60 -1.12 4.02 6.82
C ARG A 60 -1.53 3.51 5.46
N THR A 61 -1.19 4.22 4.39
CA THR A 61 -1.52 3.82 3.01
C THR A 61 -0.30 3.73 2.09
N PRO A 62 0.77 3.02 2.48
CA PRO A 62 2.04 3.05 1.78
C PRO A 62 1.93 2.55 0.33
N PHE A 63 2.69 3.17 -0.57
CA PHE A 63 2.79 2.74 -1.96
C PHE A 63 3.96 1.76 -2.12
N LEU A 64 3.66 0.46 -2.15
CA LEU A 64 4.66 -0.61 -2.16
C LEU A 64 5.71 -0.39 -3.27
N ASP A 65 5.27 -0.04 -4.47
CA ASP A 65 6.11 0.13 -5.66
C ASP A 65 7.20 1.20 -5.49
N THR A 66 6.99 2.18 -4.60
CA THR A 66 7.94 3.27 -4.35
C THR A 66 8.73 3.09 -3.07
N VAL A 67 8.14 2.50 -2.03
CA VAL A 67 8.79 2.35 -0.71
C VAL A 67 9.55 1.05 -0.57
N GLY A 68 9.19 0.02 -1.34
CA GLY A 68 9.72 -1.33 -1.22
C GLY A 68 9.49 -1.94 0.16
N GLU A 69 10.04 -3.13 0.39
CA GLU A 69 9.91 -3.81 1.69
C GLU A 69 10.57 -3.01 2.83
N LYS A 70 11.71 -2.38 2.55
CA LYS A 70 12.45 -1.60 3.55
C LYS A 70 11.63 -0.42 4.09
N GLY A 71 10.87 0.25 3.23
CA GLY A 71 10.03 1.37 3.64
C GLY A 71 8.87 0.96 4.53
N LEU A 72 8.41 -0.29 4.43
CA LEU A 72 7.32 -0.81 5.27
C LEU A 72 7.71 -0.98 6.75
N LYS A 73 9.01 -1.09 7.06
CA LYS A 73 9.49 -1.28 8.44
C LYS A 73 9.16 -0.12 9.38
N ASN A 74 8.95 1.07 8.81
CA ASN A 74 8.63 2.28 9.56
C ASN A 74 7.13 2.60 9.58
N MET A 75 6.29 1.70 9.05
CA MET A 75 4.84 1.92 8.92
C MET A 75 4.10 1.43 10.16
N HIS A 76 3.06 2.16 10.58
CA HIS A 76 2.24 1.78 11.74
C HIS A 76 1.18 0.76 11.33
N LYS A 77 1.25 -0.46 11.88
CA LYS A 77 0.17 -1.44 11.71
C LYS A 77 -1.05 -1.04 12.57
N PRO A 78 -2.28 -1.29 12.10
CA PRO A 78 -2.62 -1.81 10.77
C PRO A 78 -2.49 -0.73 9.67
N TYR A 79 -1.87 -1.10 8.55
CA TYR A 79 -1.80 -0.27 7.34
C TYR A 79 -2.36 -1.03 6.14
N VAL A 80 -2.77 -0.28 5.11
CA VAL A 80 -3.23 -0.83 3.84
C VAL A 80 -2.25 -0.44 2.74
N MET A 81 -1.57 -1.42 2.15
CA MET A 81 -0.65 -1.14 1.04
C MET A 81 -1.42 -0.89 -0.25
N LYS A 82 -0.98 0.07 -1.07
CA LYS A 82 -1.37 0.11 -2.47
C LYS A 82 -0.25 -0.38 -3.37
N THR A 83 -0.60 -0.96 -4.51
CA THR A 83 0.35 -1.34 -5.54
C THR A 83 -0.30 -1.32 -6.92
N HIS A 84 0.51 -1.00 -7.94
CA HIS A 84 0.15 -1.15 -9.35
C HIS A 84 0.82 -2.39 -9.98
N ILE A 85 1.54 -3.18 -9.18
CA ILE A 85 2.12 -4.44 -9.62
C ILE A 85 0.96 -5.41 -9.93
N PRO A 86 0.92 -6.02 -11.12
CA PRO A 86 -0.10 -7.00 -11.47
C PRO A 86 -0.14 -8.16 -10.48
N PHE A 87 -1.34 -8.66 -10.18
CA PHE A 87 -1.53 -9.73 -9.19
C PHE A 87 -0.66 -10.97 -9.45
N ASN A 88 -0.47 -11.36 -10.72
CA ASN A 88 0.36 -12.50 -11.11
C ASN A 88 1.88 -12.31 -10.86
N ARG A 89 2.31 -11.11 -10.48
CA ARG A 89 3.69 -10.78 -10.11
C ARG A 89 3.88 -10.53 -8.62
N LEU A 90 2.79 -10.48 -7.86
CA LEU A 90 2.85 -10.35 -6.40
C LEU A 90 2.97 -11.73 -5.77
N SER A 91 3.68 -11.79 -4.64
CA SER A 91 3.63 -12.97 -3.78
C SER A 91 2.21 -13.13 -3.24
N TYR A 92 1.52 -14.20 -3.65
CA TYR A 92 0.19 -14.50 -3.14
C TYR A 92 0.25 -15.17 -1.77
N ASN A 93 -0.58 -14.71 -0.85
CA ASN A 93 -0.82 -15.35 0.44
C ASN A 93 -2.32 -15.49 0.66
N GLN A 94 -2.80 -16.72 0.85
CA GLN A 94 -4.23 -17.01 0.99
C GLN A 94 -4.89 -16.30 2.18
N LYS A 95 -4.12 -15.94 3.21
CA LYS A 95 -4.64 -15.26 4.41
C LYS A 95 -4.69 -13.73 4.27
N ALA A 96 -3.90 -13.18 3.35
CA ALA A 96 -3.90 -11.75 3.06
C ALA A 96 -5.19 -11.34 2.33
N LYS A 97 -5.53 -10.05 2.42
CA LYS A 97 -6.70 -9.47 1.74
C LYS A 97 -6.25 -8.65 0.53
N TYR A 98 -6.98 -8.82 -0.57
CA TYR A 98 -6.71 -8.18 -1.84
C TYR A 98 -7.96 -7.50 -2.35
N ILE A 99 -7.95 -6.17 -2.42
CA ILE A 99 -9.05 -5.34 -2.90
C ILE A 99 -8.66 -4.84 -4.28
N CYS A 100 -9.30 -5.39 -5.31
CA CYS A 100 -9.08 -4.97 -6.70
C CYS A 100 -10.10 -3.89 -7.08
N VAL A 101 -9.62 -2.82 -7.73
CA VAL A 101 -10.47 -1.76 -8.33
C VAL A 101 -10.14 -1.58 -9.80
#